data_AF-A0A8C0URY4-F1
#
_entry.id   AF-A0A8C0URY4-F1
#
_cell.length_a   1.000
_cell.length_b   1.000
_cell.length_c   1.000
_cell.angle_alpha   90.00
_cell.angle_beta   90.00
_cell.angle_gamma   90.00
#
_symmetry.space_group_name_H-M   'P 1'
#
loop_
_entity.id
_entity.type
_entity.pdbx_description
1 polymer ?
#
loop_
_entity_poly.entity_id
_entity_poly.type
_entity_poly.pdbx_seq_one_letter_code
_entity_poly.pdbx_strand_id
1 'polypeptide(L)' 'MVCREVPLGINCIRPDSSLSQLKQECLRRAVLFEDSDFPACNSSLFFSENPPIPFVWKRCYFVFVRLQNC' A
#
# COMPACT_ATOMS: atom_id res chain seq x y z
N MET A 1 -4.43 -5.43 -3.86
CA MET A 1 -3.09 -4.94 -4.26
C MET A 1 -2.26 -6.17 -4.54
N VAL A 2 -1.57 -6.19 -5.67
CA VAL A 2 -0.52 -7.17 -5.95
C VAL A 2 0.74 -6.34 -6.06
N CYS A 3 1.87 -6.82 -5.53
CA CYS A 3 3.19 -6.25 -5.83
C CYS A 3 3.39 -6.36 -7.34
N ARG A 4 2.95 -5.34 -8.07
CA ARG A 4 3.34 -5.15 -9.46
C ARG A 4 4.70 -4.46 -9.40
N GLU A 5 5.62 -4.87 -10.26
CA GLU A 5 6.73 -4.00 -10.62
C GLU A 5 6.12 -2.74 -11.22
N VAL A 6 6.06 -1.68 -10.42
CA VAL A 6 5.43 -0.42 -10.84
C VAL A 6 6.45 0.31 -11.73
N PRO A 7 6.10 0.66 -12.98
CA PRO A 7 6.97 1.46 -13.82
C PRO A 7 7.22 2.80 -13.11
N LEU A 8 8.50 3.12 -12.96
CA LEU A 8 9.07 4.33 -12.36
C LEU A 8 8.13 5.54 -12.45
N GLY A 9 7.45 5.88 -11.35
CA GLY A 9 6.53 7.01 -11.36
C GLY A 9 6.12 7.55 -10.01
N ILE A 10 6.01 6.71 -8.96
CA ILE A 10 5.46 7.14 -7.66
C ILE A 10 6.21 6.56 -6.44
N ASN A 11 7.08 5.55 -6.62
CA ASN A 11 7.69 4.81 -5.50
C ASN A 11 9.01 5.38 -4.94
N CYS A 12 9.28 6.67 -5.12
CA CYS A 12 10.48 7.30 -4.54
C CYS A 12 10.15 8.71 -4.06
N ILE A 13 9.16 8.87 -3.18
CA ILE A 13 9.04 10.14 -2.46
C ILE A 13 10.08 10.09 -1.34
N ARG A 14 10.98 11.07 -1.39
CA ARG A 14 12.24 11.06 -0.64
C ARG A 14 11.98 10.89 0.87
N PRO A 15 12.84 10.13 1.59
CA PRO A 15 12.65 9.83 3.01
C PRO A 15 12.56 11.07 3.92
N ASP A 16 12.97 12.25 3.42
CA ASP A 16 12.91 13.55 4.09
C ASP A 16 11.61 14.34 3.82
N SER A 17 10.63 13.76 3.13
CA SER A 17 9.37 14.45 2.81
C SER A 17 8.41 14.45 4.00
N SER A 18 7.81 15.60 4.30
CA SER A 18 6.77 15.69 5.32
C SER A 18 5.50 14.93 4.91
N LEU A 19 4.78 14.35 5.88
CA LEU A 19 3.49 13.66 5.67
C LEU A 19 2.49 14.51 4.87
N SER A 20 2.46 15.82 5.13
CA SER A 20 1.58 16.77 4.46
C SER A 20 1.90 16.92 2.96
N GLN A 21 3.19 17.03 2.61
CA GLN A 21 3.62 17.12 1.21
C GLN A 21 3.32 15.81 0.47
N LEU A 22 3.58 14.68 1.11
CA LEU A 22 3.27 13.36 0.58
C LEU A 22 1.77 13.21 0.27
N LYS A 23 0.91 13.61 1.21
CA LYS A 23 -0.54 13.60 1.04
C LYS A 23 -0.98 14.49 -0.11
N GLN A 24 -0.44 15.71 -0.20
CA GLN A 24 -0.77 16.64 -1.27
C GLN A 24 -0.41 16.09 -2.65
N GLU A 25 0.76 15.46 -2.77
CA GLU A 25 1.21 14.91 -4.05
C GLU A 25 0.36 13.72 -4.50
N CYS A 26 -0.01 12.82 -3.58
CA CYS A 26 -0.91 11.71 -3.88
C CYS A 26 -2.29 12.22 -4.35
N LEU A 27 -2.84 13.22 -3.65
CA LEU A 27 -4.10 13.85 -4.02
C LEU A 27 -4.02 14.54 -5.40
N ARG A 28 -2.93 15.28 -5.66
CA ARG A 28 -2.71 15.96 -6.94
C ARG A 28 -2.66 14.99 -8.11
N ARG A 29 -2.03 13.83 -7.92
CA ARG A 29 -1.92 12.78 -8.95
C ARG A 29 -3.13 11.85 -9.01
N ALA A 30 -4.11 12.01 -8.11
CA ALA A 30 -5.23 11.09 -7.94
C ALA A 30 -4.80 9.63 -7.75
N VAL A 31 -3.68 9.42 -7.05
CA VAL A 31 -3.14 8.10 -6.73
C VAL A 31 -3.20 7.87 -5.23
N LEU A 32 -3.16 6.60 -4.86
CA LEU A 32 -3.13 6.21 -3.46
C LEU A 32 -1.69 5.90 -3.07
N PHE A 33 -1.33 6.29 -1.86
CA PHE A 33 0.01 6.06 -1.33
C PHE A 33 0.31 4.55 -1.22
N GLU A 34 1.54 4.20 -1.56
CA GLU A 34 2.16 2.88 -1.39
C GLU A 34 3.55 3.12 -0.78
N ASP A 35 3.85 2.41 0.30
CA ASP A 35 5.12 2.53 1.02
C ASP A 35 6.16 1.59 0.37
N SER A 36 7.30 2.15 -0.06
CA SER A 36 8.38 1.37 -0.67
C SER A 36 9.18 0.56 0.34
N ASP A 37 9.33 1.07 1.56
CA ASP A 37 10.06 0.40 2.65
C ASP A 37 9.18 -0.64 3.33
N PHE A 38 7.86 -0.48 3.23
CA PHE A 38 6.87 -1.41 3.77
C PHE A 38 5.82 -1.85 2.73
N PRO A 39 6.21 -2.64 1.72
CA PRO A 39 5.31 -3.07 0.65
C PRO A 39 4.21 -4.01 1.14
N ALA A 40 3.08 -4.06 0.43
CA ALA A 40 1.96 -4.94 0.74
C ALA A 40 2.21 -6.42 0.34
N CYS A 41 3.21 -7.06 0.95
CA CYS A 41 3.60 -8.44 0.71
C CYS A 41 4.11 -9.16 1.97
N ASN A 42 4.39 -10.46 1.82
CA ASN A 42 4.75 -11.31 2.95
C ASN A 42 6.06 -10.90 3.64
N SER A 43 7.02 -10.31 2.94
CA SER A 43 8.27 -9.85 3.57
C SER A 43 8.04 -8.73 4.59
N SER A 44 6.92 -8.00 4.47
CA SER A 44 6.51 -6.98 5.44
C SER A 44 5.70 -7.57 6.61
N LEU A 45 5.24 -8.81 6.51
CA LEU A 45 4.45 -9.49 7.55
C LEU A 45 5.29 -10.47 8.36
N PHE A 46 6.21 -11.18 7.71
CA PHE A 46 6.91 -12.32 8.28
C PHE A 46 8.43 -12.17 8.11
N PHE A 47 9.16 -12.38 9.21
CA PHE A 47 10.63 -12.33 9.21
C PHE A 47 11.29 -13.67 8.86
N SER A 48 10.58 -14.79 9.01
CA SER A 48 11.15 -16.15 8.92
C SER A 48 10.32 -17.08 8.03
N GLU A 49 9.14 -17.53 8.48
CA GLU A 49 8.32 -18.49 7.74
C GLU A 49 7.00 -17.90 7.26
N ASN A 50 6.60 -18.29 6.05
CA ASN A 50 5.32 -17.93 5.49
C ASN A 50 4.25 -18.90 6.00
N PRO A 51 3.14 -18.40 6.60
CA PRO A 51 2.04 -19.25 6.99
C PRO A 51 1.40 -19.93 5.77
N PRO A 52 0.77 -21.11 5.95
CA PRO A 52 0.15 -21.87 4.85
C PRO A 52 -1.11 -21.20 4.28
N ILE A 53 -1.64 -20.17 4.95
CA ILE A 53 -2.84 -19.45 4.52
C ILE A 53 -2.42 -18.21 3.71
N PRO A 54 -2.95 -18.01 2.50
CA PRO A 54 -2.63 -16.82 1.72
C PRO A 54 -3.28 -15.57 2.32
N PHE A 55 -2.48 -14.52 2.52
CA PHE A 55 -2.95 -13.21 2.98
C PHE A 55 -3.20 -12.29 1.78
N VAL A 56 -4.32 -11.57 1.82
CA VAL A 56 -4.68 -10.57 0.80
C VAL A 56 -4.76 -9.19 1.44
N TRP A 57 -3.90 -8.29 1.00
CA TRP A 57 -3.87 -6.90 1.45
C TRP A 57 -5.06 -6.10 0.90
N LYS A 58 -5.82 -5.47 1.81
CA LYS A 58 -6.98 -4.62 1.50
C LYS A 58 -6.82 -3.27 2.21
N ARG A 59 -7.25 -2.18 1.57
CA ARG A 59 -7.38 -0.88 2.27
C ARG A 59 -8.66 -0.88 3.10
N CYS A 60 -8.66 -0.19 4.24
CA CYS A 60 -9.80 -0.14 5.16
C CYS A 60 -11.10 0.25 4.46
N TYR A 61 -11.07 1.27 3.59
CA TYR A 61 -12.27 1.69 2.85
C TYR A 61 -12.90 0.55 2.01
N PHE A 62 -12.12 -0.39 1.52
CA PHE A 62 -12.61 -1.49 0.69
C PHE A 62 -13.25 -2.62 1.51
N VAL A 63 -12.89 -2.74 2.80
CA VAL A 63 -13.44 -3.76 3.70
C VAL A 63 -14.85 -3.37 4.17
N PHE A 64 -15.10 -2.08 4.42
CA PHE A 64 -16.40 -1.60 4.92
C PHE A 64 -17.49 -1.53 3.84
N VAL A 65 -17.15 -1.24 2.58
CA VAL A 65 -18.15 -1.13 1.49
C VAL A 65 -18.83 -2.48 1.20
N ARG A 66 -18.16 -3.62 1.47
CA ARG A 66 -18.73 -4.94 1.25
C ARG A 66 -19.64 -5.43 2.38
N LEU A 67 -19.65 -4.78 3.53
CA LEU A 67 -20.50 -5.14 4.68
C LEU A 67 -21.84 -4.39 4.71
N GLN A 68 -22.02 -3.39 3.83
CA GLN A 68 -23.25 -2.58 3.73
C GLN A 68 -24.13 -2.99 2.53
N ASN A 69 -23.84 -4.14 1.90
CA ASN A 69 -24.62 -4.69 0.78
C ASN A 69 -25.05 -6.15 1.03
N CYS A 70 -25.15 -6.56 2.29
CA CYS A 70 -25.85 -7.77 2.72
C CYS A 70 -27.14 -7.37 3.43
#